data_AF-A0A131XIF3-F1
#
_entry.id   AF-A0A131XIF3-F1
#
_cell.length_a   1.000
_cell.length_b   1.000
_cell.length_c   1.000
_cell.angle_alpha   90.00
_cell.angle_beta   90.00
_cell.angle_gamma   90.00
#
_symmetry.space_group_name_H-M   'P 1'
#
loop_
_entity.id
_entity.type
_entity.pdbx_description
1 polymer ?
#
loop_
_entity_poly.entity_id
_entity_poly.type
_entity_poly.pdbx_seq_one_letter_code
_entity_poly.pdbx_strand_id
1 'polypeptide(L)'
;QLATAAENGTATLRTPVYLQHKMRQLRRKLVEKDREALQRLSRLGNTRRPVVTCRRPERNWNWGQTTVGQPLASGGWARSSRSHGDHFTVRRLADAPPPLETDPFPDWLDPRLLAALQAMSITRPSPVQLECLEVLTREIVRPVLCLAEPGSGKTLAYLLPLLQGMLQQLQHPQLQALVVAPGRELAAQLASVAYTLANACGLRACLLSGRVPPAHVEQAQLLVATPGILRHTDLRRVRRLVLDEVDTLLDGSFRQDMTSILDEGVRPDAQLVLVGAARPDRDALSELLGSQEADLLRITSPQLHRLLPHVEHRFLRVRPAAKMAKLMELLQSKGQVQLVFANTTACCKWLDHLLHENGMEAACLHGEMPVQERRRQYARFAEGETDLMVCTDLGSRGLDTSRANRVINFDLPAQVHDYLHRAGRVGRLQGSPRATVISLVASVADAHLAQSIEIAAREARPVGAR
;
A
#
# COMPACT_ATOMS: atom_id res chain seq x y z
N GLN A 1 0.53 11.56 -64.94
CA GLN A 1 1.18 10.61 -64.02
C GLN A 1 1.13 11.23 -62.62
N LEU A 2 0.07 10.88 -61.90
CA LEU A 2 -0.17 11.13 -60.47
C LEU A 2 -0.26 9.74 -59.83
N ALA A 3 0.05 9.65 -58.53
CA ALA A 3 0.37 8.46 -57.73
C ALA A 3 1.88 8.10 -57.81
N THR A 4 2.64 8.21 -56.71
CA THR A 4 2.45 7.43 -55.49
C THR A 4 2.70 8.23 -54.21
N ALA A 5 1.76 8.09 -53.27
CA ALA A 5 1.84 8.54 -51.89
C ALA A 5 1.91 7.32 -50.96
N ALA A 6 2.43 7.57 -49.75
CA ALA A 6 2.32 6.79 -48.52
C ALA A 6 3.37 5.68 -48.25
N GLU A 7 4.44 6.06 -47.53
CA GLU A 7 5.12 5.17 -46.57
C GLU A 7 5.42 5.91 -45.25
N ASN A 8 4.63 5.55 -44.23
CA ASN A 8 5.01 5.36 -42.83
C ASN A 8 6.04 6.31 -42.18
N GLY A 9 5.60 7.53 -41.88
CA GLY A 9 6.21 8.35 -40.83
C GLY A 9 5.41 8.25 -39.54
N THR A 10 5.79 7.36 -38.61
CA THR A 10 5.33 7.46 -37.22
C THR A 10 5.86 8.77 -36.64
N ALA A 11 4.95 9.72 -36.38
CA ALA A 11 5.28 10.98 -35.73
C ALA A 11 5.90 10.66 -34.35
N THR A 12 7.23 10.78 -34.27
CA THR A 12 8.02 10.59 -33.06
C THR A 12 7.89 11.83 -32.20
N LEU A 13 6.97 11.79 -31.24
CA LEU A 13 6.83 12.84 -30.23
C LEU A 13 7.91 12.67 -29.15
N ARG A 14 9.11 13.19 -29.45
CA ARG A 14 10.22 13.25 -28.49
C ARG A 14 9.81 14.12 -27.30
N THR A 15 9.91 13.59 -26.08
CA THR A 15 9.91 14.45 -24.89
C THR A 15 11.11 15.40 -25.01
N PRO A 16 10.89 16.74 -25.11
CA PRO A 16 12.00 17.67 -25.30
C PRO A 16 13.09 17.48 -24.24
N VAL A 17 14.35 17.52 -24.66
CA VAL A 17 15.53 17.31 -23.78
C VAL A 17 15.49 18.25 -22.56
N TYR A 18 14.93 19.45 -22.71
CA TYR A 18 14.75 20.39 -21.61
C TYR A 18 13.78 19.87 -20.52
N LEU A 19 12.73 19.12 -20.88
CA LEU A 19 11.82 18.50 -19.93
C LEU A 19 12.50 17.36 -19.17
N GLN A 20 13.31 16.54 -19.86
CA GLN A 20 14.10 15.48 -19.21
C GLN A 20 15.10 16.06 -18.22
N HIS A 21 15.74 17.19 -18.55
CA HIS A 21 16.66 17.88 -17.65
C HIS A 21 15.93 18.51 -16.44
N LYS A 22 14.77 19.15 -16.68
CA LYS A 22 13.92 19.73 -15.62
C LYS A 22 13.45 18.66 -14.64
N MET A 23 13.01 17.50 -15.13
CA MET A 23 12.59 16.37 -14.29
C MET A 23 13.76 15.79 -13.47
N ARG A 24 14.95 15.64 -14.06
CA ARG A 24 16.16 15.21 -13.32
C ARG A 24 16.56 16.18 -12.20
N GLN A 25 16.43 17.48 -12.43
CA GLN A 25 16.70 18.50 -11.40
C GLN A 25 15.67 18.46 -10.27
N LEU A 26 14.38 18.30 -10.59
CA LEU A 26 13.30 18.14 -9.60
C LEU A 26 13.54 16.90 -8.72
N ARG A 27 13.92 15.78 -9.34
CA ARG A 27 14.26 14.54 -8.64
C ARG A 27 15.41 14.71 -7.65
N ARG A 28 16.51 15.35 -8.06
CA ARG A 28 17.66 15.61 -7.16
C ARG A 28 17.25 16.46 -5.96
N LYS A 29 16.54 17.56 -6.19
CA LYS A 29 16.04 18.43 -5.13
C LYS A 29 15.08 17.71 -4.18
N LEU A 30 14.26 16.79 -4.69
CA LEU A 30 13.29 16.05 -3.89
C LEU A 30 13.94 15.00 -2.99
N VAL A 31 14.87 14.21 -3.54
CA VAL A 31 15.65 13.23 -2.75
C VAL A 31 16.49 13.95 -1.69
N GLU A 32 17.05 15.11 -2.04
CA GLU A 32 17.81 15.94 -1.11
C GLU A 32 16.91 16.54 -0.02
N LYS A 33 15.73 17.08 -0.38
CA LYS A 33 14.73 17.57 0.58
C LYS A 33 14.17 16.46 1.48
N ASP A 34 13.84 15.28 0.97
CA ASP A 34 13.36 14.15 1.78
C ASP A 34 14.46 13.67 2.74
N ARG A 35 15.72 13.64 2.27
CA ARG A 35 16.87 13.30 3.11
C ARG A 35 17.13 14.38 4.16
N GLU A 36 17.00 15.66 3.80
CA GLU A 36 17.09 16.78 4.71
C GLU A 36 15.92 16.84 5.69
N ALA A 37 14.70 16.47 5.28
CA ALA A 37 13.52 16.39 6.12
C ALA A 37 13.62 15.22 7.10
N LEU A 38 14.15 14.07 6.67
CA LEU A 38 14.50 12.95 7.53
C LEU A 38 15.63 13.31 8.50
N GLN A 39 16.68 14.00 8.04
CA GLN A 39 17.74 14.54 8.89
C GLN A 39 17.24 15.66 9.81
N ARG A 40 16.25 16.44 9.38
CA ARG A 40 15.59 17.44 10.22
C ARG A 40 14.70 16.76 11.24
N LEU A 41 13.92 15.73 10.90
CA LEU A 41 13.16 14.96 11.88
C LEU A 41 14.07 14.27 12.90
N SER A 42 15.26 13.81 12.47
CA SER A 42 16.28 13.28 13.39
C SER A 42 16.97 14.39 14.22
N ARG A 43 17.06 15.63 13.71
CA ARG A 43 17.61 16.82 14.41
C ARG A 43 16.55 17.63 15.20
N LEU A 44 15.27 17.48 14.89
CA LEU A 44 14.08 18.09 15.51
C LEU A 44 13.62 17.29 16.72
N GLY A 45 14.28 16.17 17.00
CA GLY A 45 14.11 15.43 18.24
C GLY A 45 14.32 16.38 19.40
N ASN A 46 13.22 16.84 19.98
CA ASN A 46 13.24 17.47 21.28
C ASN A 46 13.91 16.46 22.21
N THR A 47 15.17 16.70 22.59
CA THR A 47 15.95 15.81 23.46
C THR A 47 15.26 15.56 24.81
N ARG A 48 14.23 16.36 25.12
CA ARG A 48 13.35 16.23 26.29
C ARG A 48 12.18 15.26 26.10
N ARG A 49 11.85 14.79 24.89
CA ARG A 49 10.75 13.86 24.63
C ARG A 49 11.27 12.50 24.11
N PRO A 50 11.04 11.40 24.83
CA PRO A 50 11.44 10.07 24.38
C PRO A 50 10.70 9.61 23.12
N VAL A 51 11.47 9.05 22.19
CA VAL A 51 11.00 8.31 21.00
C VAL A 51 10.41 6.98 21.42
N VAL A 52 11.08 6.28 22.32
CA VAL A 52 10.59 5.05 22.93
C VAL A 52 10.39 5.28 24.42
N THR A 53 9.17 5.03 24.90
CA THR A 53 8.85 5.00 26.32
C THR A 53 8.51 3.58 26.73
N CYS A 54 8.86 3.17 27.93
CA CYS A 54 8.52 1.85 28.43
C CYS A 54 8.21 1.86 29.92
N ARG A 55 7.74 0.73 30.44
CA ARG A 55 7.41 0.54 31.86
C ARG A 55 8.57 0.95 32.79
N ARG A 56 9.79 0.72 32.33
CA ARG A 56 11.05 0.99 33.01
C ARG A 56 11.64 2.30 32.48
N PRO A 57 11.52 3.43 33.20
CA PRO A 57 11.96 4.73 32.69
C PRO A 57 13.45 4.77 32.31
N GLU A 58 14.28 3.94 32.94
CA GLU A 58 15.70 3.78 32.66
C GLU A 58 16.01 3.19 31.27
N ARG A 59 15.01 2.59 30.61
CA ARG A 59 15.11 2.05 29.25
C ARG A 59 14.42 2.93 28.21
N ASN A 60 13.91 4.10 28.61
CA ASN A 60 13.40 5.09 27.68
C ASN A 60 14.51 5.55 26.74
N TRP A 61 14.12 5.88 25.51
CA TRP A 61 15.05 6.26 24.46
C TRP A 61 14.73 7.64 23.91
N ASN A 62 15.73 8.52 23.89
CA ASN A 62 15.63 9.85 23.30
C ASN A 62 16.47 9.93 22.01
N TRP A 63 16.08 10.84 21.11
CA TRP A 63 16.85 11.14 19.90
C TRP A 63 18.28 11.57 20.24
N GLY A 64 19.26 11.06 19.48
CA GLY A 64 20.67 11.43 19.58
C GLY A 64 21.50 10.63 20.59
N GLN A 65 20.90 9.71 21.34
CA GLN A 65 21.64 8.78 22.20
C GLN A 65 22.34 7.69 21.34
N THR A 66 23.47 7.14 21.81
CA THR A 66 24.19 6.05 21.12
C THR A 66 23.49 4.71 21.33
N THR A 67 23.01 4.05 20.28
CA THR A 67 22.26 2.78 20.40
C THR A 67 23.13 1.60 20.85
N VAL A 68 24.45 1.68 20.64
CA VAL A 68 25.40 0.63 20.98
C VAL A 68 25.47 0.42 22.50
N GLY A 69 25.25 -0.82 22.94
CA GLY A 69 25.37 -1.23 24.35
C GLY A 69 24.18 -0.87 25.25
N GLN A 70 23.18 -0.16 24.73
CA GLN A 70 21.99 0.20 25.51
C GLN A 70 20.95 -0.93 25.51
N PRO A 71 20.37 -1.30 26.67
CA PRO A 71 19.35 -2.33 26.74
C PRO A 71 18.07 -1.88 26.04
N LEU A 72 17.52 -2.75 25.20
CA LEU A 72 16.19 -2.58 24.62
C LEU A 72 15.11 -2.75 25.70
N ALA A 73 14.00 -2.03 25.57
CA ALA A 73 12.82 -2.22 26.40
C ALA A 73 12.32 -3.67 26.25
N SER A 74 12.31 -4.17 25.01
CA SER A 74 11.89 -5.52 24.65
C SER A 74 12.97 -6.60 24.76
N GLY A 75 14.22 -6.27 25.13
CA GLY A 75 15.38 -7.18 25.03
C GLY A 75 15.28 -8.50 25.83
N GLY A 76 14.42 -8.53 26.86
CA GLY A 76 14.17 -9.73 27.68
C GLY A 76 12.88 -10.50 27.32
N TRP A 77 12.06 -9.99 26.41
CA TRP A 77 10.70 -10.48 26.19
C TRP A 77 10.63 -11.88 25.57
N ALA A 78 11.64 -12.24 24.78
CA ALA A 78 11.81 -13.56 24.18
C ALA A 78 12.34 -14.61 25.18
N ARG A 79 13.00 -14.18 26.28
CA ARG A 79 13.77 -15.07 27.16
C ARG A 79 13.14 -15.28 28.55
N SER A 80 12.27 -14.39 29.00
CA SER A 80 11.76 -14.43 30.37
C SER A 80 10.26 -14.23 30.46
N SER A 81 9.56 -15.16 31.11
CA SER A 81 8.14 -15.02 31.46
C SER A 81 7.89 -13.90 32.49
N ARG A 82 8.91 -13.43 33.21
CA ARG A 82 8.80 -12.25 34.09
C ARG A 82 8.57 -10.95 33.33
N SER A 83 8.72 -10.97 32.00
CA SER A 83 8.40 -9.83 31.13
C SER A 83 6.90 -9.66 30.86
N HIS A 84 6.04 -10.62 31.22
CA HIS A 84 4.59 -10.44 31.08
C HIS A 84 4.09 -9.25 31.92
N GLY A 85 3.30 -8.38 31.31
CA GLY A 85 2.88 -7.09 31.87
C GLY A 85 3.84 -5.93 31.60
N ASP A 86 4.95 -6.19 30.90
CA ASP A 86 5.84 -5.14 30.39
C ASP A 86 5.28 -4.52 29.09
N HIS A 87 5.73 -3.31 28.77
CA HIS A 87 5.31 -2.63 27.56
C HIS A 87 6.35 -1.59 27.10
N PHE A 88 6.32 -1.30 25.81
CA PHE A 88 6.97 -0.11 25.25
C PHE A 88 6.06 0.57 24.23
N THR A 89 6.29 1.85 24.00
CA THR A 89 5.55 2.70 23.08
C THR A 89 6.53 3.52 22.26
N VAL A 90 6.48 3.36 20.94
CA VAL A 90 7.07 4.28 19.98
C VAL A 90 6.13 5.46 19.83
N ARG A 91 6.59 6.63 20.27
CA ARG A 91 5.80 7.86 20.33
C ARG A 91 5.71 8.51 18.95
N ARG A 92 4.61 9.23 18.73
CA ARG A 92 4.43 10.06 17.54
C ARG A 92 5.50 11.15 17.51
N LEU A 93 6.15 11.28 16.37
CA LEU A 93 7.13 12.31 16.04
C LEU A 93 6.49 13.51 15.35
N ALA A 94 5.30 13.34 14.78
CA ALA A 94 4.51 14.39 14.15
C ALA A 94 3.02 14.28 14.52
N ASP A 95 2.28 15.38 14.46
CA ASP A 95 0.83 15.40 14.74
C ASP A 95 -0.02 14.98 13.53
N ALA A 96 0.54 15.12 12.32
CA ALA A 96 -0.11 14.78 11.06
C ALA A 96 0.93 14.21 10.07
N PRO A 97 0.49 13.52 9.00
CA PRO A 97 1.38 13.14 7.92
C PRO A 97 2.10 14.37 7.35
N PRO A 98 3.38 14.26 6.95
CA PRO A 98 4.10 15.39 6.38
C PRO A 98 3.40 15.89 5.11
N PRO A 99 3.26 17.22 4.92
CA PRO A 99 2.68 17.76 3.70
C PRO A 99 3.57 17.43 2.49
N LEU A 100 2.96 17.28 1.32
CA LEU A 100 3.69 17.13 0.07
C LEU A 100 4.34 18.48 -0.31
N GLU A 101 5.64 18.61 -0.10
CA GLU A 101 6.43 19.80 -0.49
C GLU A 101 6.90 19.79 -1.95
N THR A 102 6.15 19.11 -2.83
CA THR A 102 6.45 19.02 -4.27
C THR A 102 5.85 20.19 -5.04
N ASP A 103 6.45 20.48 -6.19
CA ASP A 103 5.84 21.35 -7.19
C ASP A 103 4.53 20.71 -7.72
N PRO A 104 3.61 21.48 -8.33
CA PRO A 104 2.42 20.93 -8.97
C PRO A 104 2.73 19.83 -10.00
N PHE A 105 1.71 19.10 -10.42
CA PHE A 105 1.85 18.14 -11.51
C PHE A 105 2.46 18.80 -12.77
N PRO A 106 3.30 18.08 -13.53
CA PRO A 106 3.92 18.66 -14.72
C PRO A 106 2.89 19.20 -15.73
N ASP A 107 3.18 20.37 -16.28
CA ASP A 107 2.35 21.10 -17.24
C ASP A 107 2.18 20.39 -18.59
N TRP A 108 3.06 19.44 -18.92
CA TRP A 108 2.97 18.62 -20.12
C TRP A 108 1.98 17.45 -20.03
N LEU A 109 1.44 17.15 -18.83
CA LEU A 109 0.38 16.16 -18.68
C LEU A 109 -0.88 16.65 -19.42
N ASP A 110 -1.67 15.72 -19.98
CA ASP A 110 -2.89 16.10 -20.69
C ASP A 110 -3.79 17.01 -19.81
N PRO A 111 -4.26 18.17 -20.31
CA PRO A 111 -5.06 19.10 -19.54
C PRO A 111 -6.30 18.49 -18.89
N ARG A 112 -6.88 17.43 -19.50
CA ARG A 112 -8.04 16.72 -18.95
C ARG A 112 -7.66 15.90 -17.71
N LEU A 113 -6.48 15.28 -17.71
CA LEU A 113 -5.96 14.59 -16.52
C LEU A 113 -5.67 15.60 -15.40
N LEU A 114 -5.08 16.75 -15.73
CA LEU A 114 -4.84 17.83 -14.76
C LEU A 114 -6.14 18.36 -14.15
N ALA A 115 -7.17 18.58 -14.98
CA ALA A 115 -8.49 19.01 -14.51
C ALA A 115 -9.16 17.96 -13.61
N ALA A 116 -9.07 16.67 -13.96
CA ALA A 116 -9.59 15.58 -13.14
C ALA A 116 -8.87 15.51 -11.77
N LEU A 117 -7.54 15.65 -11.74
CA LEU A 117 -6.76 15.70 -10.50
C LEU A 117 -7.16 16.89 -9.63
N GLN A 118 -7.39 18.06 -10.23
CA GLN A 118 -7.89 19.25 -9.51
C GLN A 118 -9.29 19.00 -8.92
N ALA A 119 -10.20 18.39 -9.67
CA ALA A 119 -11.54 18.03 -9.18
C ALA A 119 -11.48 17.03 -8.01
N MET A 120 -10.48 16.14 -8.02
CA MET A 120 -10.18 15.23 -6.90
C MET A 120 -9.46 15.90 -5.73
N SER A 121 -9.19 17.22 -5.80
CA SER A 121 -8.40 17.99 -4.83
C SER A 121 -6.95 17.51 -4.67
N ILE A 122 -6.37 16.90 -5.72
CA ILE A 122 -5.00 16.41 -5.75
C ILE A 122 -4.17 17.36 -6.60
N THR A 123 -3.56 18.36 -5.98
CA THR A 123 -2.85 19.44 -6.69
C THR A 123 -1.35 19.22 -6.83
N ARG A 124 -0.77 18.35 -5.99
CA ARG A 124 0.66 18.06 -5.93
C ARG A 124 0.93 16.56 -5.96
N PRO A 125 1.85 16.07 -6.81
CA PRO A 125 2.22 14.67 -6.88
C PRO A 125 3.12 14.27 -5.70
N SER A 126 3.03 13.01 -5.28
CA SER A 126 4.03 12.41 -4.40
C SER A 126 5.35 12.13 -5.14
N PRO A 127 6.48 11.94 -4.42
CA PRO A 127 7.75 11.60 -5.05
C PRO A 127 7.67 10.36 -5.94
N VAL A 128 6.98 9.31 -5.49
CA VAL A 128 6.80 8.08 -6.27
C VAL A 128 5.94 8.32 -7.52
N GLN A 129 4.93 9.19 -7.46
CA GLN A 129 4.12 9.55 -8.63
C GLN A 129 4.96 10.26 -9.70
N LEU A 130 5.84 11.18 -9.31
CA LEU A 130 6.75 11.85 -10.25
C LEU A 130 7.75 10.88 -10.89
N GLU A 131 8.37 10.01 -10.11
CA GLU A 131 9.33 9.02 -10.65
C GLU A 131 8.64 8.03 -11.59
N CYS A 132 7.46 7.52 -11.23
CA CYS A 132 6.70 6.63 -12.10
C CYS A 132 6.23 7.35 -13.36
N LEU A 133 5.76 8.59 -13.25
CA LEU A 133 5.37 9.40 -14.40
C LEU A 133 6.58 9.58 -15.36
N GLU A 134 7.78 9.87 -14.84
CA GLU A 134 8.99 9.98 -15.66
C GLU A 134 9.38 8.68 -16.35
N VAL A 135 9.29 7.55 -15.65
CA VAL A 135 9.78 6.27 -16.15
C VAL A 135 8.79 5.63 -17.11
N LEU A 136 7.50 5.69 -16.80
CA LEU A 136 6.45 4.99 -17.55
C LEU A 136 6.00 5.72 -18.82
N THR A 137 6.29 7.01 -18.97
CA THR A 137 6.04 7.75 -20.23
C THR A 137 7.21 7.72 -21.21
N ARG A 138 8.31 7.01 -20.90
CA ARG A 138 9.47 6.89 -21.82
C ARG A 138 9.12 6.03 -23.03
N GLU A 139 9.78 6.31 -24.15
CA GLU A 139 9.66 5.53 -25.37
C GLU A 139 10.20 4.10 -25.21
N ILE A 140 11.31 3.96 -24.48
CA ILE A 140 11.90 2.64 -24.21
C ILE A 140 11.08 1.96 -23.11
N VAL A 141 10.31 0.96 -23.54
CA VAL A 141 9.50 0.11 -22.68
C VAL A 141 10.40 -0.88 -21.95
N ARG A 142 10.34 -0.87 -20.62
CA ARG A 142 11.01 -1.84 -19.74
C ARG A 142 10.07 -2.23 -18.61
N PRO A 143 10.25 -3.42 -18.01
CA PRO A 143 9.55 -3.77 -16.80
C PRO A 143 9.96 -2.82 -15.67
N VAL A 144 8.99 -2.45 -14.83
CA VAL A 144 9.20 -1.53 -13.71
C VAL A 144 8.70 -2.16 -12.43
N LEU A 145 9.53 -2.16 -11.39
CA LEU A 145 9.13 -2.48 -10.03
C LEU A 145 9.11 -1.20 -9.19
N CYS A 146 7.91 -0.77 -8.80
CA CYS A 146 7.65 0.36 -7.94
C CYS A 146 7.28 -0.09 -6.52
N LEU A 147 8.15 0.20 -5.56
CA LEU A 147 7.94 -0.12 -4.15
C LEU A 147 7.76 1.15 -3.33
N ALA A 148 6.59 1.32 -2.72
CA ALA A 148 6.31 2.46 -1.86
C ALA A 148 5.30 2.12 -0.76
N GLU A 149 5.43 2.77 0.38
CA GLU A 149 4.61 2.57 1.57
C GLU A 149 3.10 2.80 1.31
N PRO A 150 2.20 2.23 2.14
CA PRO A 150 0.78 2.55 2.07
C PRO A 150 0.52 4.05 2.20
N GLY A 151 -0.41 4.59 1.39
CA GLY A 151 -0.74 6.01 1.40
C GLY A 151 0.16 6.91 0.54
N SER A 152 1.25 6.40 -0.05
CA SER A 152 2.13 7.15 -0.97
C SER A 152 1.51 7.52 -2.33
N GLY A 153 0.26 7.11 -2.59
CA GLY A 153 -0.45 7.43 -3.83
C GLY A 153 -0.06 6.57 -5.04
N LYS A 154 0.36 5.32 -4.80
CA LYS A 154 0.77 4.34 -5.82
C LYS A 154 -0.22 4.20 -6.99
N THR A 155 -1.53 4.21 -6.72
CA THR A 155 -2.56 4.11 -7.75
C THR A 155 -2.41 5.17 -8.84
N LEU A 156 -2.22 6.43 -8.46
CA LEU A 156 -1.99 7.51 -9.43
C LEU A 156 -0.60 7.42 -10.07
N ALA A 157 0.38 6.84 -9.38
CA ALA A 157 1.75 6.70 -9.88
C ALA A 157 1.80 5.86 -11.16
N TYR A 158 0.96 4.83 -11.28
CA TYR A 158 0.84 4.05 -12.53
C TYR A 158 -0.32 4.48 -13.42
N LEU A 159 -1.48 4.89 -12.87
CA LEU A 159 -2.65 5.24 -13.71
C LEU A 159 -2.40 6.49 -14.57
N LEU A 160 -1.75 7.52 -14.04
CA LEU A 160 -1.50 8.75 -14.78
C LEU A 160 -0.62 8.53 -16.02
N PRO A 161 0.58 7.95 -15.93
CA PRO A 161 1.39 7.68 -17.12
C PRO A 161 0.73 6.68 -18.08
N LEU A 162 -0.04 5.72 -17.55
CA LEU A 162 -0.77 4.75 -18.36
C LEU A 162 -1.84 5.44 -19.22
N LEU A 163 -2.69 6.27 -18.62
CA LEU A 163 -3.72 7.03 -19.33
C LEU A 163 -3.10 8.06 -20.28
N GLN A 164 -2.06 8.78 -19.84
CA GLN A 164 -1.31 9.72 -20.68
C GLN A 164 -0.82 9.05 -21.97
N GLY A 165 -0.22 7.86 -21.86
CA GLY A 165 0.26 7.16 -23.06
C GLY A 165 -0.87 6.60 -23.94
N MET A 166 -2.03 6.24 -23.35
CA MET A 166 -3.21 5.84 -24.13
C MET A 166 -3.81 7.00 -24.93
N LEU A 167 -3.75 8.23 -24.39
CA LEU A 167 -4.21 9.44 -25.07
C LEU A 167 -3.32 9.83 -26.26
N GLN A 168 -2.02 9.53 -26.17
CA GLN A 168 -1.04 9.82 -27.22
C GLN A 168 -1.08 8.83 -28.39
N GLN A 169 -1.55 7.60 -28.14
CA GLN A 169 -1.78 6.61 -29.18
C GLN A 169 -3.17 6.87 -29.78
N LEU A 170 -3.22 7.46 -30.99
CA LEU A 170 -4.44 7.79 -31.76
C LEU A 170 -5.59 6.81 -31.45
N GLN A 171 -6.70 7.35 -30.92
CA GLN A 171 -7.80 6.64 -30.24
C GLN A 171 -8.13 5.24 -30.81
N HIS A 172 -7.42 4.22 -30.35
CA HIS A 172 -7.77 2.84 -30.65
C HIS A 172 -8.90 2.43 -29.69
N PRO A 173 -10.07 2.02 -30.20
CA PRO A 173 -11.24 1.69 -29.38
C PRO A 173 -11.10 0.35 -28.62
N GLN A 174 -9.95 -0.31 -28.73
CA GLN A 174 -9.67 -1.65 -28.23
C GLN A 174 -8.95 -1.59 -26.88
N LEU A 175 -8.92 -2.73 -26.18
CA LEU A 175 -8.18 -2.94 -24.94
C LEU A 175 -6.68 -2.65 -25.12
N GLN A 176 -6.14 -1.72 -24.32
CA GLN A 176 -4.73 -1.32 -24.34
C GLN A 176 -4.01 -1.61 -23.03
N ALA A 177 -4.74 -1.63 -21.90
CA ALA A 177 -4.15 -1.77 -20.59
C ALA A 177 -4.97 -2.65 -19.65
N LEU A 178 -4.27 -3.37 -18.78
CA LEU A 178 -4.85 -4.20 -17.73
C LEU A 178 -4.20 -3.85 -16.39
N VAL A 179 -5.02 -3.65 -15.36
CA VAL A 179 -4.61 -3.54 -13.96
C VAL A 179 -5.16 -4.74 -13.20
N VAL A 180 -4.26 -5.51 -12.59
CA VAL A 180 -4.60 -6.68 -11.77
C VAL A 180 -4.34 -6.33 -10.32
N ALA A 181 -5.31 -6.63 -9.45
CA ALA A 181 -5.19 -6.39 -8.02
C ALA A 181 -5.68 -7.59 -7.21
N PRO A 182 -5.13 -7.83 -5.99
CA PRO A 182 -5.59 -8.89 -5.12
C PRO A 182 -6.95 -8.53 -4.51
N GLY A 183 -7.94 -9.37 -4.77
CA GLY A 183 -9.27 -9.22 -4.20
C GLY A 183 -10.16 -8.22 -4.93
N ARG A 184 -11.48 -8.42 -4.78
CA ARG A 184 -12.51 -7.69 -5.54
C ARG A 184 -12.67 -6.25 -5.05
N GLU A 185 -12.41 -6.02 -3.78
CA GLU A 185 -12.60 -4.74 -3.10
C GLU A 185 -11.51 -3.75 -3.52
N LEU A 186 -10.25 -4.18 -3.52
CA LEU A 186 -9.17 -3.37 -4.07
C LEU A 186 -9.41 -3.07 -5.54
N ALA A 187 -9.75 -4.09 -6.35
CA ALA A 187 -10.06 -3.89 -7.76
C ALA A 187 -11.20 -2.87 -7.98
N ALA A 188 -12.24 -2.89 -7.15
CA ALA A 188 -13.32 -1.91 -7.21
C ALA A 188 -12.87 -0.50 -6.84
N GLN A 189 -12.02 -0.34 -5.82
CA GLN A 189 -11.44 0.96 -5.46
C GLN A 189 -10.57 1.53 -6.58
N LEU A 190 -9.69 0.70 -7.15
CA LEU A 190 -8.85 1.07 -8.28
C LEU A 190 -9.69 1.44 -9.50
N ALA A 191 -10.76 0.68 -9.78
CA ALA A 191 -11.68 0.97 -10.86
C ALA A 191 -12.40 2.31 -10.67
N SER A 192 -12.81 2.67 -9.45
CA SER A 192 -13.42 3.99 -9.16
C SER A 192 -12.49 5.15 -9.52
N VAL A 193 -11.22 5.05 -9.14
CA VAL A 193 -10.19 6.04 -9.52
C VAL A 193 -9.96 6.04 -11.04
N ALA A 194 -9.86 4.85 -11.64
CA ALA A 194 -9.69 4.70 -13.08
C ALA A 194 -10.87 5.28 -13.87
N TYR A 195 -12.12 5.09 -13.44
CA TYR A 195 -13.31 5.66 -14.07
C TYR A 195 -13.27 7.19 -14.04
N THR A 196 -12.92 7.77 -12.89
CA THR A 196 -12.84 9.23 -12.73
C THR A 196 -11.85 9.84 -13.73
N LEU A 197 -10.64 9.27 -13.81
CA LEU A 197 -9.59 9.77 -14.70
C LEU A 197 -9.86 9.45 -16.18
N ALA A 198 -10.31 8.23 -16.48
CA ALA A 198 -10.57 7.78 -17.85
C ALA A 198 -11.74 8.56 -18.48
N ASN A 199 -12.85 8.74 -17.74
CA ASN A 199 -14.03 9.47 -18.23
C ASN A 199 -13.69 10.92 -18.56
N ALA A 200 -12.89 11.59 -17.73
CA ALA A 200 -12.41 12.95 -18.01
C ALA A 200 -11.62 13.03 -19.33
N CYS A 201 -11.01 11.93 -19.75
CA CYS A 201 -10.20 11.83 -20.96
C CYS A 201 -10.98 11.28 -22.17
N GLY A 202 -12.26 10.94 -22.01
CA GLY A 202 -13.05 10.24 -23.04
C GLY A 202 -12.60 8.79 -23.29
N LEU A 203 -11.86 8.19 -22.34
CA LEU A 203 -11.44 6.80 -22.38
C LEU A 203 -12.44 5.92 -21.63
N ARG A 204 -12.59 4.67 -22.08
CA ARG A 204 -13.47 3.69 -21.43
C ARG A 204 -12.67 2.75 -20.53
N ALA A 205 -12.89 2.84 -19.23
CA ALA A 205 -12.40 1.85 -18.27
C ALA A 205 -13.53 0.88 -17.87
N CYS A 206 -13.20 -0.34 -17.48
CA CYS A 206 -14.17 -1.33 -17.01
C CYS A 206 -13.58 -2.21 -15.89
N LEU A 207 -14.33 -2.40 -14.82
CA LEU A 207 -14.06 -3.38 -13.77
C LEU A 207 -14.62 -4.74 -14.20
N LEU A 208 -13.74 -5.71 -14.39
CA LEU A 208 -14.13 -7.10 -14.62
C LEU A 208 -14.31 -7.81 -13.27
N SER A 209 -15.54 -7.80 -12.74
CA SER A 209 -15.90 -8.56 -11.55
C SER A 209 -17.20 -9.35 -11.78
N GLY A 210 -17.13 -10.68 -11.82
CA GLY A 210 -18.30 -11.54 -12.05
C GLY A 210 -18.86 -11.42 -13.47
N ARG A 211 -20.19 -11.40 -13.63
CA ARG A 211 -20.85 -11.30 -14.94
C ARG A 211 -20.95 -9.85 -15.39
N VAL A 212 -19.97 -9.41 -16.16
CA VAL A 212 -20.02 -8.13 -16.89
C VAL A 212 -20.52 -8.40 -18.31
N PRO A 213 -21.43 -7.58 -18.88
CA PRO A 213 -21.85 -7.73 -20.27
C PRO A 213 -20.63 -7.74 -21.21
N PRO A 214 -20.50 -8.70 -22.15
CA PRO A 214 -19.36 -8.78 -23.06
C PRO A 214 -19.09 -7.47 -23.80
N ALA A 215 -20.15 -6.76 -24.19
CA ALA A 215 -20.06 -5.46 -24.85
C ALA A 215 -19.26 -4.42 -24.05
N HIS A 216 -19.36 -4.40 -22.71
CA HIS A 216 -18.59 -3.45 -21.89
C HIS A 216 -17.10 -3.81 -21.87
N VAL A 217 -16.78 -5.11 -21.88
CA VAL A 217 -15.39 -5.60 -21.89
C VAL A 217 -14.75 -5.34 -23.25
N GLU A 218 -15.46 -5.60 -24.34
CA GLU A 218 -14.98 -5.37 -25.71
C GLU A 218 -14.74 -3.88 -26.02
N GLN A 219 -15.52 -3.01 -25.39
CA GLN A 219 -15.40 -1.57 -25.51
C GLN A 219 -14.34 -0.96 -24.57
N ALA A 220 -13.89 -1.70 -23.55
CA ALA A 220 -12.94 -1.18 -22.58
C ALA A 220 -11.56 -1.00 -23.21
N GLN A 221 -10.95 0.15 -22.95
CA GLN A 221 -9.56 0.44 -23.29
C GLN A 221 -8.63 0.19 -22.10
N LEU A 222 -9.16 0.30 -20.88
CA LEU A 222 -8.51 -0.04 -19.62
C LEU A 222 -9.39 -1.04 -18.85
N LEU A 223 -8.85 -2.22 -18.54
CA LEU A 223 -9.49 -3.18 -17.65
C LEU A 223 -8.87 -3.15 -16.27
N VAL A 224 -9.71 -3.26 -15.24
CA VAL A 224 -9.30 -3.54 -13.86
C VAL A 224 -9.92 -4.86 -13.45
N ALA A 225 -9.13 -5.81 -12.94
CA ALA A 225 -9.61 -7.16 -12.67
C ALA A 225 -8.87 -7.84 -11.51
N THR A 226 -9.44 -8.96 -11.04
CA THR A 226 -8.77 -9.90 -10.15
C THR A 226 -8.21 -11.08 -10.94
N PRO A 227 -7.14 -11.76 -10.49
CA PRO A 227 -6.51 -12.87 -11.21
C PRO A 227 -7.46 -13.93 -11.77
N GLY A 228 -8.29 -14.53 -10.90
CA GLY A 228 -9.09 -15.70 -11.27
C GLY A 228 -10.14 -15.50 -12.39
N ILE A 229 -10.58 -14.26 -12.66
CA ILE A 229 -11.54 -14.00 -13.75
C ILE A 229 -10.88 -13.84 -15.12
N LEU A 230 -9.56 -13.62 -15.14
CA LEU A 230 -8.83 -13.31 -16.38
C LEU A 230 -8.51 -14.53 -17.23
N ARG A 231 -8.57 -15.75 -16.66
CA ARG A 231 -8.26 -17.02 -17.35
C ARG A 231 -9.03 -17.26 -18.66
N HIS A 232 -10.18 -16.59 -18.84
CA HIS A 232 -11.03 -16.73 -20.04
C HIS A 232 -11.19 -15.41 -20.82
N THR A 233 -10.30 -14.44 -20.60
CA THR A 233 -10.36 -13.13 -21.27
C THR A 233 -9.27 -13.04 -22.34
N ASP A 234 -9.59 -12.51 -23.53
CA ASP A 234 -8.58 -12.24 -24.56
C ASP A 234 -7.75 -11.00 -24.17
N LEU A 235 -6.51 -11.23 -23.79
CA LEU A 235 -5.58 -10.19 -23.34
C LEU A 235 -4.46 -9.88 -24.36
N ARG A 236 -4.53 -10.45 -25.58
CA ARG A 236 -3.47 -10.34 -26.61
C ARG A 236 -3.17 -8.91 -27.05
N ARG A 237 -4.12 -8.00 -26.86
CA ARG A 237 -3.99 -6.57 -27.22
C ARG A 237 -3.47 -5.69 -26.09
N VAL A 238 -3.38 -6.22 -24.86
CA VAL A 238 -2.86 -5.49 -23.69
C VAL A 238 -1.40 -5.12 -23.95
N ARG A 239 -1.09 -3.82 -24.01
CA ARG A 239 0.27 -3.29 -24.18
C ARG A 239 0.92 -2.93 -22.84
N ARG A 240 0.11 -2.74 -21.80
CA ARG A 240 0.58 -2.42 -20.45
C ARG A 240 -0.17 -3.24 -19.43
N LEU A 241 0.56 -4.01 -18.65
CA LEU A 241 0.05 -4.80 -17.54
C LEU A 241 0.57 -4.23 -16.23
N VAL A 242 -0.34 -3.86 -15.33
CA VAL A 242 -0.01 -3.42 -13.97
C VAL A 242 -0.42 -4.52 -13.00
N LEU A 243 0.48 -4.94 -12.12
CA LEU A 243 0.19 -5.78 -10.97
C LEU A 243 0.27 -4.92 -9.70
N ASP A 244 -0.87 -4.55 -9.13
CA ASP A 244 -0.96 -3.77 -7.89
C ASP A 244 -0.99 -4.70 -6.66
N GLU A 245 -0.36 -4.27 -5.57
CA GLU A 245 0.00 -5.12 -4.43
C GLU A 245 0.73 -6.42 -4.86
N VAL A 246 1.81 -6.28 -5.64
CA VAL A 246 2.64 -7.39 -6.14
C VAL A 246 3.19 -8.28 -5.02
N ASP A 247 3.42 -7.73 -3.83
CA ASP A 247 3.78 -8.48 -2.62
C ASP A 247 2.70 -9.49 -2.20
N THR A 248 1.44 -9.23 -2.53
CA THR A 248 0.33 -10.17 -2.36
C THR A 248 0.16 -11.09 -3.57
N LEU A 249 0.22 -10.55 -4.79
CA LEU A 249 -0.06 -11.31 -6.01
C LEU A 249 0.99 -12.39 -6.31
N LEU A 250 2.21 -12.24 -5.78
CA LEU A 250 3.27 -13.24 -5.90
C LEU A 250 3.35 -14.22 -4.72
N ASP A 251 2.44 -14.09 -3.75
CA ASP A 251 2.28 -15.07 -2.68
C ASP A 251 1.54 -16.33 -3.19
N GLY A 252 1.68 -17.44 -2.48
CA GLY A 252 1.35 -18.80 -2.96
C GLY A 252 -0.10 -19.00 -3.44
N SER A 253 -1.04 -18.14 -3.04
CA SER A 253 -2.45 -18.23 -3.46
C SER A 253 -2.72 -17.74 -4.89
N PHE A 254 -1.87 -16.87 -5.45
CA PHE A 254 -2.11 -16.25 -6.76
C PHE A 254 -1.00 -16.53 -7.78
N ARG A 255 0.15 -17.09 -7.35
CA ARG A 255 1.30 -17.33 -8.22
C ARG A 255 0.93 -18.05 -9.52
N GLN A 256 0.17 -19.15 -9.43
CA GLN A 256 -0.22 -19.92 -10.61
C GLN A 256 -1.15 -19.15 -11.56
N ASP A 257 -2.05 -18.32 -11.01
CA ASP A 257 -2.88 -17.43 -11.83
C ASP A 257 -2.03 -16.37 -12.55
N MET A 258 -1.02 -15.82 -11.87
CA MET A 258 -0.13 -14.79 -12.45
C MET A 258 0.70 -15.34 -13.60
N THR A 259 1.29 -16.52 -13.42
CA THR A 259 2.06 -17.19 -14.47
C THR A 259 1.19 -17.46 -15.70
N SER A 260 -0.03 -18.02 -15.53
CA SER A 260 -0.95 -18.24 -16.67
C SER A 260 -1.36 -16.93 -17.37
N ILE A 261 -1.65 -15.86 -16.63
CA ILE A 261 -2.00 -14.56 -17.24
C ILE A 261 -0.85 -14.01 -18.10
N LEU A 262 0.40 -14.13 -17.63
CA LEU A 262 1.57 -13.62 -18.35
C LEU A 262 1.95 -14.49 -19.54
N ASP A 263 1.98 -15.81 -19.37
CA ASP A 263 2.44 -16.74 -20.39
C ASP A 263 1.42 -16.94 -21.52
N GLU A 264 0.12 -16.97 -21.18
CA GLU A 264 -0.95 -17.33 -22.12
C GLU A 264 -1.80 -16.12 -22.53
N GLY A 265 -1.92 -15.12 -21.65
CA GLY A 265 -2.85 -14.01 -21.83
C GLY A 265 -2.25 -12.82 -22.56
N VAL A 266 -1.07 -12.36 -22.14
CA VAL A 266 -0.52 -11.06 -22.53
C VAL A 266 0.59 -11.19 -23.57
N ARG A 267 0.69 -10.21 -24.48
CA ARG A 267 1.75 -10.19 -25.50
C ARG A 267 3.16 -10.04 -24.87
N PRO A 268 4.20 -10.67 -25.44
CA PRO A 268 5.56 -10.64 -24.87
C PRO A 268 6.20 -9.25 -24.76
N ASP A 269 5.82 -8.31 -25.63
CA ASP A 269 6.32 -6.93 -25.65
C ASP A 269 5.48 -5.96 -24.80
N ALA A 270 4.52 -6.47 -24.02
CA ALA A 270 3.77 -5.64 -23.08
C ALA A 270 4.68 -5.09 -21.97
N GLN A 271 4.47 -3.82 -21.62
CA GLN A 271 5.13 -3.24 -20.45
C GLN A 271 4.55 -3.83 -19.17
N LEU A 272 5.38 -4.50 -18.38
CA LEU A 272 5.01 -4.97 -17.05
C LEU A 272 5.34 -3.92 -15.99
N VAL A 273 4.35 -3.54 -15.17
CA VAL A 273 4.50 -2.58 -14.08
C VAL A 273 4.06 -3.25 -12.78
N LEU A 274 5.02 -3.58 -11.94
CA LEU A 274 4.85 -4.22 -10.65
C LEU A 274 4.81 -3.15 -9.57
N VAL A 275 3.75 -3.13 -8.77
CA VAL A 275 3.52 -2.08 -7.77
C VAL A 275 3.24 -2.75 -6.42
N GLY A 276 4.01 -2.42 -5.38
CA GLY A 276 3.89 -3.07 -4.08
C GLY A 276 4.21 -2.15 -2.91
N ALA A 277 3.79 -2.55 -1.71
CA ALA A 277 4.20 -1.88 -0.47
C ALA A 277 5.29 -2.63 0.30
N ALA A 278 5.65 -3.81 -0.19
CA ALA A 278 6.76 -4.61 0.30
C ALA A 278 7.56 -5.18 -0.86
N ARG A 279 8.78 -5.63 -0.57
CA ARG A 279 9.56 -6.39 -1.53
C ARG A 279 8.90 -7.77 -1.70
N PRO A 280 8.50 -8.17 -2.93
CA PRO A 280 8.00 -9.51 -3.16
C PRO A 280 9.12 -10.55 -2.94
N ASP A 281 8.72 -11.82 -2.82
CA ASP A 281 9.65 -12.94 -2.82
C ASP A 281 10.55 -12.90 -4.06
N ARG A 282 11.85 -13.10 -3.87
CA ARG A 282 12.83 -12.95 -4.94
C ARG A 282 12.63 -14.01 -6.01
N ASP A 283 12.44 -15.25 -5.60
CA ASP A 283 12.33 -16.37 -6.52
C ASP A 283 11.01 -16.27 -7.31
N ALA A 284 9.91 -15.86 -6.65
CA ALA A 284 8.65 -15.53 -7.33
C ALA A 284 8.81 -14.43 -8.39
N LEU A 285 9.54 -13.37 -8.05
CA LEU A 285 9.77 -12.24 -8.94
C LEU A 285 10.62 -12.64 -10.14
N SER A 286 11.68 -13.42 -9.90
CA SER A 286 12.55 -13.94 -10.97
C SER A 286 11.80 -14.88 -11.90
N GLU A 287 10.97 -15.78 -11.35
CA GLU A 287 10.10 -16.66 -12.13
C GLU A 287 9.12 -15.86 -13.00
N LEU A 288 8.47 -14.84 -12.42
CA LEU A 288 7.52 -13.98 -13.12
C LEU A 288 8.16 -13.17 -14.28
N LEU A 289 9.37 -12.65 -14.05
CA LEU A 289 10.05 -11.77 -15.01
C LEU A 289 10.82 -12.53 -16.07
N GLY A 290 11.30 -13.74 -15.77
CA GLY A 290 12.14 -14.53 -16.65
C GLY A 290 13.34 -13.73 -17.18
N SER A 291 13.48 -13.68 -18.50
CA SER A 291 14.57 -12.93 -19.15
C SER A 291 14.47 -11.42 -18.97
N GLN A 292 13.28 -10.87 -18.66
CA GLN A 292 13.09 -9.44 -18.49
C GLN A 292 13.66 -8.90 -17.16
N GLU A 293 14.09 -9.77 -16.23
CA GLU A 293 14.64 -9.35 -14.94
C GLU A 293 15.91 -8.48 -15.10
N ALA A 294 16.73 -8.76 -16.12
CA ALA A 294 17.97 -8.02 -16.37
C ALA A 294 17.74 -6.53 -16.67
N ASP A 295 16.59 -6.20 -17.27
CA ASP A 295 16.22 -4.83 -17.65
C ASP A 295 15.26 -4.16 -16.65
N LEU A 296 15.00 -4.80 -15.49
CA LEU A 296 14.06 -4.32 -14.47
C LEU A 296 14.49 -2.97 -13.88
N LEU A 297 13.68 -1.95 -14.14
CA LEU A 297 13.81 -0.65 -13.50
C LEU A 297 13.19 -0.69 -12.11
N ARG A 298 13.94 -0.26 -11.09
CA ARG A 298 13.46 -0.20 -9.71
C ARG A 298 13.23 1.24 -9.27
N ILE A 299 12.00 1.54 -8.88
CA ILE A 299 11.58 2.77 -8.19
C ILE A 299 11.29 2.36 -6.75
N THR A 300 11.98 2.97 -5.79
CA THR A 300 11.81 2.61 -4.37
C THR A 300 11.74 3.87 -3.52
N SER A 301 10.62 4.03 -2.82
CA SER A 301 10.45 5.12 -1.88
C SER A 301 11.48 5.03 -0.74
N PRO A 302 12.09 6.15 -0.33
CA PRO A 302 12.98 6.17 0.83
C PRO A 302 12.25 5.84 2.15
N GLN A 303 10.92 5.91 2.15
CA GLN A 303 10.06 5.61 3.29
C GLN A 303 9.62 4.14 3.34
N LEU A 304 10.01 3.31 2.36
CA LEU A 304 9.68 1.90 2.33
C LEU A 304 10.14 1.19 3.61
N HIS A 305 9.23 0.41 4.20
CA HIS A 305 9.40 -0.32 5.45
C HIS A 305 9.70 0.55 6.70
N ARG A 306 9.41 1.85 6.68
CA ARG A 306 9.53 2.72 7.87
C ARG A 306 8.19 2.84 8.60
N LEU A 307 8.27 3.14 9.90
CA LEU A 307 7.09 3.47 10.70
C LEU A 307 6.56 4.85 10.30
N LEU A 308 5.23 5.01 10.35
CA LEU A 308 4.57 6.28 10.09
C LEU A 308 4.85 7.24 11.26
N PRO A 309 5.49 8.42 11.03
CA PRO A 309 5.95 9.29 12.11
C PRO A 309 4.80 9.88 12.94
N HIS A 310 3.60 9.95 12.38
CA HIS A 310 2.39 10.48 13.03
C HIS A 310 1.51 9.39 13.68
N VAL A 311 1.94 8.13 13.69
CA VAL A 311 1.22 7.02 14.33
C VAL A 311 1.94 6.59 15.60
N GLU A 312 1.20 6.44 16.70
CA GLU A 312 1.74 5.89 17.94
C GLU A 312 1.71 4.35 17.88
N HIS A 313 2.82 3.69 18.20
CA HIS A 313 2.88 2.22 18.22
C HIS A 313 3.15 1.72 19.64
N ARG A 314 2.19 1.03 20.24
CA ARG A 314 2.29 0.47 21.60
C ARG A 314 2.35 -1.05 21.55
N PHE A 315 3.33 -1.63 22.22
CA PHE A 315 3.54 -3.07 22.31
C PHE A 315 3.34 -3.51 23.77
N LEU A 316 2.48 -4.50 23.96
CA LEU A 316 2.07 -5.00 25.28
C LEU A 316 2.49 -6.47 25.41
N ARG A 317 3.46 -6.77 26.28
CA ARG A 317 3.86 -8.14 26.54
C ARG A 317 2.81 -8.81 27.41
N VAL A 318 2.08 -9.77 26.84
CA VAL A 318 0.99 -10.48 27.54
C VAL A 318 1.22 -11.98 27.52
N ARG A 319 0.58 -12.70 28.44
CA ARG A 319 0.46 -14.16 28.33
C ARG A 319 -0.57 -14.49 27.25
N PRO A 320 -0.43 -15.60 26.50
CA PRO A 320 -1.45 -16.03 25.54
C PRO A 320 -2.87 -16.07 26.14
N ALA A 321 -3.03 -16.66 27.33
CA ALA A 321 -4.30 -16.73 28.05
C ALA A 321 -4.86 -15.35 28.47
N ALA A 322 -4.01 -14.33 28.59
CA ALA A 322 -4.42 -12.98 29.00
C ALA A 322 -4.78 -12.06 27.82
N LYS A 323 -4.62 -12.52 26.56
CA LYS A 323 -4.89 -11.70 25.38
C LYS A 323 -6.34 -11.22 25.33
N MET A 324 -7.29 -12.12 25.61
CA MET A 324 -8.72 -11.80 25.59
C MET A 324 -9.06 -10.74 26.64
N ALA A 325 -8.69 -10.96 27.89
CA ALA A 325 -8.90 -9.98 28.95
C ALA A 325 -8.28 -8.61 28.61
N LYS A 326 -7.09 -8.61 27.98
CA LYS A 326 -6.45 -7.37 27.55
C LYS A 326 -7.18 -6.70 26.38
N LEU A 327 -7.69 -7.46 25.42
CA LEU A 327 -8.51 -6.93 24.33
C LEU A 327 -9.76 -6.23 24.89
N MET A 328 -10.48 -6.90 25.79
CA MET A 328 -11.68 -6.34 26.43
C MET A 328 -11.39 -5.01 27.13
N GLU A 329 -10.28 -4.94 27.89
CA GLU A 329 -9.83 -3.69 28.52
C GLU A 329 -9.55 -2.58 27.49
N LEU A 330 -8.92 -2.92 26.36
CA LEU A 330 -8.60 -1.95 25.31
C LEU A 330 -9.84 -1.44 24.57
N LEU A 331 -10.86 -2.28 24.41
CA LEU A 331 -12.09 -1.96 23.70
C LEU A 331 -13.04 -1.05 24.50
N GLN A 332 -12.89 -0.97 25.82
CA GLN A 332 -13.72 -0.12 26.70
C GLN A 332 -13.56 1.40 26.45
N SER A 333 -12.53 1.83 25.72
CA SER A 333 -12.33 3.25 25.43
C SER A 333 -13.40 3.79 24.47
N LYS A 334 -14.27 4.67 24.99
CA LYS A 334 -15.34 5.32 24.21
C LYS A 334 -14.78 6.21 23.09
N GLY A 335 -15.55 6.33 21.99
CA GLY A 335 -15.25 7.24 20.88
C GLY A 335 -14.06 6.82 20.02
N GLN A 336 -13.74 5.53 19.97
CA GLN A 336 -12.68 4.97 19.13
C GLN A 336 -13.29 4.09 18.06
N VAL A 337 -12.84 4.27 16.83
CA VAL A 337 -13.18 3.40 15.70
C VAL A 337 -12.01 2.46 15.49
N GLN A 338 -12.25 1.18 15.72
CA GLN A 338 -11.22 0.20 16.05
C GLN A 338 -11.20 -0.95 15.05
N LEU A 339 -10.00 -1.31 14.60
CA LEU A 339 -9.74 -2.51 13.81
C LEU A 339 -9.00 -3.53 14.68
N VAL A 340 -9.54 -4.73 14.82
CA VAL A 340 -8.90 -5.84 15.52
C VAL A 340 -8.42 -6.87 14.51
N PHE A 341 -7.11 -7.07 14.45
CA PHE A 341 -6.49 -8.01 13.52
C PHE A 341 -6.19 -9.35 14.18
N ALA A 342 -6.63 -10.42 13.51
CA ALA A 342 -6.29 -11.81 13.80
C ALA A 342 -5.54 -12.42 12.61
N ASN A 343 -4.61 -13.34 12.89
CA ASN A 343 -3.81 -13.96 11.82
C ASN A 343 -4.60 -15.03 11.04
N THR A 344 -5.60 -15.66 11.65
CA THR A 344 -6.35 -16.76 11.05
C THR A 344 -7.84 -16.49 11.02
N THR A 345 -8.53 -17.08 10.02
CA THR A 345 -10.00 -17.02 9.94
C THR A 345 -10.67 -17.62 11.17
N ALA A 346 -10.14 -18.71 11.72
CA ALA A 346 -10.67 -19.34 12.93
C ALA A 346 -10.61 -18.40 14.14
N CYS A 347 -9.47 -17.72 14.34
CA CYS A 347 -9.32 -16.72 15.41
C CYS A 347 -10.26 -15.53 15.19
N CYS A 348 -10.41 -15.05 13.94
CA CYS A 348 -11.33 -13.98 13.59
C CYS A 348 -12.79 -14.32 13.95
N LYS A 349 -13.26 -15.52 13.57
CA LYS A 349 -14.61 -16.01 13.91
C LYS A 349 -14.81 -16.18 15.42
N TRP A 350 -13.79 -16.70 16.11
CA TRP A 350 -13.83 -16.87 17.56
C TRP A 350 -13.90 -15.53 18.30
N LEU A 351 -13.13 -14.52 17.87
CA LEU A 351 -13.20 -13.17 18.42
C LEU A 351 -14.57 -12.55 18.20
N ASP A 352 -15.12 -12.64 16.99
CA ASP A 352 -16.46 -12.12 16.66
C ASP A 352 -17.55 -12.70 17.58
N HIS A 353 -17.54 -14.03 17.75
CA HIS A 353 -18.49 -14.71 18.64
C HIS A 353 -18.35 -14.24 20.10
N LEU A 354 -17.13 -14.16 20.61
CA LEU A 354 -16.90 -13.73 22.00
C LEU A 354 -17.26 -12.26 22.22
N LEU A 355 -16.97 -11.38 21.27
CA LEU A 355 -17.35 -9.97 21.37
C LEU A 355 -18.88 -9.84 21.45
N HIS A 356 -19.59 -10.60 20.60
CA HIS A 356 -21.05 -10.66 20.61
C HIS A 356 -21.61 -11.19 21.94
N GLU A 357 -21.05 -12.28 22.50
CA GLU A 357 -21.44 -12.79 23.82
C GLU A 357 -21.22 -11.78 24.95
N ASN A 358 -20.24 -10.89 24.81
CA ASN A 358 -19.98 -9.81 25.75
C ASN A 358 -20.76 -8.51 25.42
N GLY A 359 -21.76 -8.58 24.54
CA GLY A 359 -22.64 -7.47 24.19
C GLY A 359 -21.98 -6.37 23.34
N MET A 360 -20.89 -6.68 22.65
CA MET A 360 -20.25 -5.75 21.70
C MET A 360 -20.55 -6.17 20.27
N GLU A 361 -21.13 -5.24 19.51
CA GLU A 361 -21.34 -5.43 18.08
C GLU A 361 -20.06 -5.12 17.29
N ALA A 362 -19.57 -6.12 16.55
CA ALA A 362 -18.46 -5.97 15.62
C ALA A 362 -18.89 -6.37 14.21
N ALA A 363 -18.26 -5.74 13.20
CA ALA A 363 -18.21 -6.28 11.85
C ALA A 363 -17.09 -7.32 11.78
N CYS A 364 -17.35 -8.49 11.18
CA CYS A 364 -16.35 -9.53 11.01
C CYS A 364 -16.01 -9.71 9.53
N LEU A 365 -14.72 -9.65 9.18
CA LEU A 365 -14.24 -9.77 7.79
C LEU A 365 -13.06 -10.75 7.65
N HIS A 366 -13.29 -11.86 6.95
CA HIS A 366 -12.26 -12.85 6.65
C HIS A 366 -12.40 -13.42 5.22
N GLY A 367 -11.35 -14.11 4.73
CA GLY A 367 -11.25 -14.57 3.34
C GLY A 367 -12.28 -15.62 2.92
N GLU A 368 -12.78 -16.43 3.85
CA GLU A 368 -13.82 -17.45 3.57
C GLU A 368 -15.25 -16.90 3.43
N MET A 369 -15.46 -15.59 3.63
CA MET A 369 -16.81 -15.04 3.59
C MET A 369 -17.34 -14.94 2.16
N PRO A 370 -18.62 -15.25 1.93
CA PRO A 370 -19.29 -14.91 0.67
C PRO A 370 -19.17 -13.40 0.39
N VAL A 371 -18.96 -13.04 -0.88
CA VAL A 371 -18.69 -11.65 -1.29
C VAL A 371 -19.82 -10.69 -0.88
N GLN A 372 -21.08 -11.12 -0.96
CA GLN A 372 -22.22 -10.30 -0.54
C GLN A 372 -22.21 -10.02 0.97
N GLU A 373 -21.93 -11.04 1.78
CA GLU A 373 -21.86 -10.90 3.23
C GLU A 373 -20.67 -10.03 3.64
N ARG A 374 -19.50 -10.22 3.01
CA ARG A 374 -18.33 -9.38 3.24
C ARG A 374 -18.60 -7.90 2.93
N ARG A 375 -19.29 -7.61 1.82
CA ARG A 375 -19.73 -6.25 1.48
C ARG A 375 -20.68 -5.68 2.51
N ARG A 376 -21.65 -6.47 2.98
CA ARG A 376 -22.58 -6.04 4.03
C ARG A 376 -21.84 -5.68 5.32
N GLN A 377 -20.96 -6.56 5.80
CA GLN A 377 -20.21 -6.31 7.04
C GLN A 377 -19.26 -5.10 6.91
N TYR A 378 -18.63 -4.93 5.75
CA TYR A 378 -17.84 -3.72 5.48
C TYR A 378 -18.70 -2.45 5.50
N ALA A 379 -19.87 -2.47 4.85
CA ALA A 379 -20.78 -1.33 4.80
C ALA A 379 -21.20 -0.89 6.22
N ARG A 380 -21.57 -1.84 7.08
CA ARG A 380 -21.88 -1.58 8.51
C ARG A 380 -20.77 -0.79 9.21
N PHE A 381 -19.51 -1.17 8.98
CA PHE A 381 -18.36 -0.46 9.54
C PHE A 381 -18.06 0.88 8.85
N ALA A 382 -18.20 0.96 7.53
CA ALA A 382 -17.92 2.17 6.77
C ALA A 382 -18.96 3.28 7.05
N GLU A 383 -20.23 2.91 7.18
CA GLU A 383 -21.37 3.83 7.24
C GLU A 383 -21.67 4.37 8.63
N GLY A 384 -21.16 3.73 9.69
CA GLY A 384 -21.44 4.21 11.05
C GLY A 384 -21.93 3.16 12.01
N GLU A 385 -22.61 2.12 11.50
CA GLU A 385 -23.42 1.19 12.29
C GLU A 385 -22.63 0.48 13.37
N THR A 386 -21.37 0.14 13.10
CA THR A 386 -20.43 -0.34 14.12
C THR A 386 -19.12 0.44 14.06
N ASP A 387 -18.57 0.69 15.25
CA ASP A 387 -17.24 1.29 15.46
C ASP A 387 -16.13 0.22 15.54
N LEU A 388 -16.47 -1.07 15.52
CA LEU A 388 -15.53 -2.17 15.74
C LEU A 388 -15.55 -3.13 14.55
N MET A 389 -14.38 -3.39 13.97
CA MET A 389 -14.23 -4.41 12.93
C MET A 389 -13.13 -5.41 13.32
N VAL A 390 -13.47 -6.69 13.35
CA VAL A 390 -12.50 -7.79 13.47
C VAL A 390 -12.19 -8.32 12.08
N CYS A 391 -10.92 -8.47 11.73
CA CYS A 391 -10.55 -8.93 10.40
C CYS A 391 -9.22 -9.68 10.33
N THR A 392 -9.04 -10.43 9.24
CA THR A 392 -7.73 -10.94 8.82
C THR A 392 -7.08 -9.99 7.80
N ASP A 393 -5.77 -10.15 7.57
CA ASP A 393 -5.07 -9.37 6.54
C ASP A 393 -5.74 -9.51 5.18
N LEU A 394 -5.99 -10.74 4.73
CA LEU A 394 -6.67 -11.02 3.47
C LEU A 394 -8.09 -10.45 3.43
N GLY A 395 -8.84 -10.52 4.54
CA GLY A 395 -10.20 -10.00 4.64
C GLY A 395 -10.27 -8.46 4.55
N SER A 396 -9.22 -7.77 4.99
CA SER A 396 -9.16 -6.31 5.06
C SER A 396 -8.36 -5.62 3.93
N ARG A 397 -7.60 -6.39 3.13
CA ARG A 397 -6.85 -5.86 1.98
C ARG A 397 -7.80 -5.13 1.01
N GLY A 398 -7.34 -3.97 0.52
CA GLY A 398 -8.16 -3.12 -0.34
C GLY A 398 -9.41 -2.48 0.27
N LEU A 399 -9.61 -2.50 1.59
CA LEU A 399 -10.72 -1.77 2.22
C LEU A 399 -10.30 -0.36 2.60
N ASP A 400 -11.18 0.61 2.38
CA ASP A 400 -10.95 1.95 2.94
C ASP A 400 -11.37 1.94 4.41
N THR A 401 -10.39 2.16 5.27
CA THR A 401 -10.55 2.19 6.72
C THR A 401 -10.22 3.57 7.27
N SER A 402 -10.35 4.63 6.46
CA SER A 402 -10.07 6.02 6.80
C SER A 402 -10.73 6.51 8.11
N ARG A 403 -11.93 5.99 8.44
CA ARG A 403 -12.65 6.25 9.69
C ARG A 403 -11.92 5.70 10.93
N ALA A 404 -11.15 4.62 10.78
CA ALA A 404 -10.46 3.99 11.89
C ALA A 404 -9.38 4.92 12.48
N ASN A 405 -9.36 5.01 13.81
CA ASN A 405 -8.34 5.76 14.54
C ASN A 405 -7.47 4.84 15.42
N ARG A 406 -7.85 3.57 15.56
CA ARG A 406 -7.06 2.59 16.31
C ARG A 406 -7.00 1.24 15.59
N VAL A 407 -5.81 0.68 15.54
CA VAL A 407 -5.56 -0.71 15.16
C VAL A 407 -5.10 -1.47 16.38
N ILE A 408 -5.69 -2.64 16.62
CA ILE A 408 -5.31 -3.58 17.65
C ILE A 408 -4.88 -4.86 16.95
N ASN A 409 -3.58 -5.15 16.96
CA ASN A 409 -3.08 -6.47 16.60
C ASN A 409 -3.35 -7.41 17.77
N PHE A 410 -4.49 -8.11 17.73
CA PHE A 410 -4.75 -9.18 18.68
C PHE A 410 -3.68 -10.25 18.48
N ASP A 411 -3.51 -10.73 17.25
CA ASP A 411 -2.34 -11.50 16.85
C ASP A 411 -1.34 -10.57 16.15
N LEU A 412 -0.09 -10.55 16.60
CA LEU A 412 0.97 -9.86 15.86
C LEU A 412 1.23 -10.64 14.56
N PRO A 413 1.37 -9.98 13.39
CA PRO A 413 1.65 -10.69 12.15
C PRO A 413 3.04 -11.32 12.19
N ALA A 414 3.25 -12.34 11.36
CA ALA A 414 4.55 -13.02 11.27
C ALA A 414 5.62 -12.15 10.59
N GLN A 415 5.20 -11.29 9.66
CA GLN A 415 6.10 -10.49 8.82
C GLN A 415 5.96 -8.99 9.11
N VAL A 416 7.08 -8.28 8.95
CA VAL A 416 7.17 -6.83 9.12
C VAL A 416 6.25 -6.08 8.17
N HIS A 417 6.14 -6.51 6.92
CA HIS A 417 5.34 -5.80 5.92
C HIS A 417 3.85 -5.86 6.26
N ASP A 418 3.34 -7.01 6.72
CA ASP A 418 1.96 -7.13 7.20
C ASP A 418 1.71 -6.21 8.39
N TYR A 419 2.67 -6.08 9.33
CA TYR A 419 2.54 -5.12 10.43
C TYR A 419 2.39 -3.69 9.92
N LEU A 420 3.20 -3.28 8.94
CA LEU A 420 3.14 -1.95 8.35
C LEU A 420 1.86 -1.73 7.54
N HIS A 421 1.36 -2.76 6.84
CA HIS A 421 0.08 -2.73 6.15
C HIS A 421 -1.09 -2.52 7.14
N ARG A 422 -1.10 -3.25 8.25
CA ARG A 422 -2.09 -3.07 9.32
C ARG A 422 -1.98 -1.69 9.95
N ALA A 423 -0.77 -1.21 10.23
CA ALA A 423 -0.55 0.13 10.76
C ALA A 423 -1.00 1.23 9.77
N GLY A 424 -0.84 1.01 8.47
CA GLY A 424 -1.29 1.91 7.40
C GLY A 424 -2.81 2.00 7.23
N ARG A 425 -3.60 1.19 7.96
CA ARG A 425 -5.07 1.32 8.03
C ARG A 425 -5.53 2.53 8.84
N VAL A 426 -4.64 3.10 9.66
CA VAL A 426 -4.87 4.32 10.44
C VAL A 426 -3.85 5.39 10.07
N GLY A 427 -4.11 6.64 10.47
CA GLY A 427 -3.19 7.75 10.18
C GLY A 427 -3.11 8.09 8.69
N ARG A 428 -4.19 7.88 7.92
CA ARG A 428 -4.25 8.37 6.53
C ARG A 428 -4.46 9.90 6.53
N LEU A 429 -4.18 10.58 5.42
CA LEU A 429 -4.27 12.06 5.30
C LEU A 429 -5.63 12.65 5.70
N GLN A 430 -6.72 11.91 5.49
CA GLN A 430 -8.09 12.30 5.87
C GLN A 430 -8.57 11.62 7.18
N GLY A 431 -7.69 10.88 7.86
CA GLY A 431 -8.02 10.12 9.07
C GLY A 431 -7.85 10.93 10.35
N SER A 432 -8.16 10.29 11.48
CA SER A 432 -8.04 10.92 12.81
C SER A 432 -6.59 11.32 13.14
N PRO A 433 -6.37 12.52 13.72
CA PRO A 433 -5.04 13.02 14.09
C PRO A 433 -4.39 12.24 15.26
N ARG A 434 -5.12 11.31 15.89
CA ARG A 434 -4.63 10.48 17.00
C ARG A 434 -4.62 9.00 16.68
N ALA A 435 -4.04 8.66 15.53
CA ALA A 435 -3.86 7.27 15.11
C ALA A 435 -2.96 6.49 16.09
N THR A 436 -3.44 5.33 16.56
CA THR A 436 -2.68 4.46 17.46
C THR A 436 -2.75 3.00 17.03
N VAL A 437 -1.63 2.30 17.06
CA VAL A 437 -1.49 0.88 16.81
C VAL A 437 -1.09 0.21 18.11
N ILE A 438 -1.91 -0.69 18.64
CA ILE A 438 -1.64 -1.45 19.85
C ILE A 438 -1.42 -2.90 19.46
N SER A 439 -0.34 -3.52 19.92
CA SER A 439 -0.03 -4.90 19.58
C SER A 439 0.19 -5.76 20.81
N LEU A 440 -0.54 -6.88 20.87
CA LEU A 440 -0.39 -7.87 21.92
C LEU A 440 0.74 -8.84 21.56
N VAL A 441 1.80 -8.84 22.36
CA VAL A 441 3.01 -9.65 22.16
C VAL A 441 2.93 -10.86 23.08
N ALA A 442 2.62 -12.03 22.53
CA ALA A 442 2.34 -13.24 23.30
C ALA A 442 3.40 -14.34 23.08
N SER A 443 3.88 -14.51 21.86
CA SER A 443 4.87 -15.54 21.49
C SER A 443 6.32 -15.02 21.54
N VAL A 444 7.28 -15.94 21.40
CA VAL A 444 8.70 -15.61 21.23
C VAL A 444 8.94 -14.93 19.87
N ALA A 445 8.27 -15.40 18.81
CA ALA A 445 8.33 -14.78 17.49
C ALA A 445 7.80 -13.34 17.53
N ASP A 446 6.70 -13.11 18.25
CA ASP A 446 6.13 -11.77 18.43
C ASP A 446 7.14 -10.84 19.11
N ALA A 447 7.87 -11.35 20.11
CA ALA A 447 8.88 -10.59 20.83
C ALA A 447 10.06 -10.20 19.93
N HIS A 448 10.48 -11.06 19.00
CA HIS A 448 11.53 -10.74 18.03
C HIS A 448 11.09 -9.69 17.01
N LEU A 449 9.84 -9.76 16.54
CA LEU A 449 9.29 -8.72 15.67
C LEU A 449 9.17 -7.38 16.39
N ALA A 450 8.66 -7.38 17.63
CA ALA A 450 8.60 -6.17 18.46
C ALA A 450 9.99 -5.56 18.72
N GLN A 451 11.00 -6.40 18.99
CA GLN A 451 12.40 -5.96 19.10
C GLN A 451 12.91 -5.31 17.82
N SER A 452 12.63 -5.92 16.66
CA SER A 452 13.06 -5.40 15.36
C SER A 452 12.44 -4.03 15.08
N ILE A 453 11.17 -3.84 15.44
CA ILE A 453 10.47 -2.56 15.31
C ILE A 453 11.02 -1.52 16.31
N GLU A 454 11.33 -1.92 17.55
CA GLU A 454 11.95 -1.03 18.52
C GLU A 454 13.32 -0.52 18.02
N ILE A 455 14.19 -1.40 17.54
CA ILE A 455 15.49 -1.04 16.98
C ILE A 455 15.33 -0.05 15.82
N ALA A 456 14.44 -0.37 14.87
CA ALA A 456 14.16 0.49 13.72
C ALA A 456 13.67 1.89 14.12
N ALA A 457 12.83 1.98 15.15
CA ALA A 457 12.36 3.24 15.71
C ALA A 457 13.49 4.04 16.38
N ARG A 458 14.36 3.38 17.15
CA ARG A 458 15.51 4.02 17.83
C ARG A 458 16.53 4.59 16.83
N GLU A 459 16.67 3.96 15.68
CA GLU A 459 17.69 4.28 14.66
C GLU A 459 17.14 5.07 13.47
N ALA A 460 15.82 5.36 13.44
CA ALA A 460 15.09 5.80 12.24
C ALA A 460 15.61 5.13 10.97
N ARG A 461 15.53 3.80 10.93
CA ARG A 461 15.84 3.01 9.74
C ARG A 461 14.64 2.15 9.34
N PRO A 462 14.61 1.65 8.09
CA PRO A 462 13.61 0.67 7.69
C PRO A 462 13.63 -0.55 8.61
N VAL A 463 12.45 -1.05 8.99
CA VAL A 463 12.32 -2.23 9.84
C VAL A 463 12.92 -3.44 9.11
N GLY A 464 13.84 -4.15 9.76
CA GLY A 464 14.53 -5.31 9.20
C GLY A 464 15.73 -4.99 8.30
N ALA A 465 16.13 -3.72 8.18
CA ALA A 465 17.44 -3.38 7.61
C ALA A 465 18.54 -3.95 8.53
N ARG A 466 19.49 -4.71 7.97
CA ARG A 466 20.67 -5.19 8.70
C ARG A 466 21.70 -4.08 8.80
#